data_AF-A0A8C8ALF0-F1
#
_entry.id   AF-A0A8C8ALF0-F1
#
_cell.length_a   1.000
_cell.length_b   1.000
_cell.length_c   1.000
_cell.angle_alpha   90.00
_cell.angle_beta   90.00
_cell.angle_gamma   90.00
#
_symmetry.space_group_name_H-M   'P 1'
#
loop_
_entity.id
_entity.type
_entity.pdbx_description
1 polymer ?
#
loop_
_entity_poly.entity_id
_entity_poly.type
_entity_poly.pdbx_seq_one_letter_code
_entity_poly.pdbx_strand_id
1 'polypeptide(L)'
;MPISSIKMNQPQRHCGITSPISLTPKDIDCIHTQKLVEAMKPSGVLEDEEELNHRLVVLGKLNNLVNEWISELAEGKNLPPSAVVSVSGKIFTFASYCLGVHTKGRTFIVW
;
A
#
# COMPACT_ATOMS: atom_id res chain seq x y z
N MET A 1 11.39 10.59 -47.42
CA MET A 1 10.49 9.45 -47.18
C MET A 1 10.24 9.36 -45.67
N PRO A 2 9.08 9.76 -45.14
CA PRO A 2 8.81 9.57 -43.72
C PRO A 2 8.38 8.13 -43.46
N ILE A 3 9.05 7.49 -42.51
CA ILE A 3 8.75 6.15 -42.00
C ILE A 3 7.42 6.23 -41.27
N SER A 4 6.42 5.49 -41.75
CA SER A 4 5.11 5.37 -41.13
C SER A 4 5.24 4.80 -39.71
N SER A 5 4.71 5.54 -38.74
CA SER A 5 4.63 5.10 -37.34
C SER A 5 3.75 3.84 -37.27
N ILE A 6 4.35 2.70 -36.95
CA ILE A 6 3.62 1.48 -36.62
C ILE A 6 2.86 1.77 -35.33
N LYS A 7 1.54 2.01 -35.42
CA LYS A 7 0.65 1.97 -34.26
C LYS A 7 0.63 0.53 -33.76
N MET A 8 1.36 0.24 -32.69
CA MET A 8 1.14 -0.98 -31.91
C MET A 8 -0.28 -0.93 -31.35
N ASN A 9 -1.18 -1.70 -31.95
CA ASN A 9 -2.56 -1.86 -31.47
C ASN A 9 -2.52 -2.77 -30.22
N GLN A 10 -2.12 -2.23 -29.07
CA GLN A 10 -2.36 -2.92 -27.80
C GLN A 10 -3.84 -2.80 -27.46
N PRO A 11 -4.54 -3.91 -27.13
CA PRO A 11 -5.91 -3.83 -26.66
C PRO A 11 -5.94 -2.97 -25.39
N GLN A 12 -6.83 -1.97 -25.35
CA GLN A 12 -7.10 -1.17 -24.16
C GLN A 12 -7.40 -2.14 -23.01
N ARG A 13 -6.46 -2.30 -22.08
CA ARG A 13 -6.67 -3.09 -20.87
C ARG A 13 -7.68 -2.35 -20.01
N HIS A 14 -8.89 -2.91 -19.90
CA HIS A 14 -9.86 -2.47 -18.90
C HIS A 14 -9.81 -3.42 -17.69
N CYS A 15 -10.12 -2.92 -16.51
CA CYS A 15 -10.23 -3.75 -15.32
C CYS A 15 -11.51 -4.59 -15.39
N GLY A 16 -11.44 -5.86 -14.98
CA GLY A 16 -12.59 -6.79 -14.95
C GLY A 16 -12.82 -7.56 -16.27
N ILE A 17 -13.82 -8.45 -16.25
CA ILE A 17 -14.11 -9.37 -17.35
C ILE A 17 -15.09 -8.81 -18.40
N THR A 18 -15.75 -7.68 -18.11
CA THR A 18 -16.71 -7.02 -19.00
C THR A 18 -16.24 -5.62 -19.39
N SER A 19 -16.73 -5.11 -20.52
CA SER A 19 -16.45 -3.75 -20.98
C SER A 19 -16.94 -2.68 -20.00
N PRO A 20 -16.27 -1.52 -19.92
CA PRO A 20 -16.68 -0.41 -19.07
C PRO A 20 -18.02 0.20 -19.53
N ILE A 21 -18.85 0.61 -18.58
CA ILE A 21 -20.17 1.23 -18.84
C ILE A 21 -20.02 2.69 -19.30
N SER A 22 -19.04 3.43 -18.73
CA SER A 22 -18.70 4.80 -19.09
C SER A 22 -17.21 5.03 -18.83
N LEU A 23 -16.60 5.98 -19.56
CA LEU A 23 -15.17 6.26 -19.51
C LEU A 23 -14.83 7.70 -19.07
N THR A 24 -15.82 8.58 -18.87
CA THR A 24 -15.56 10.02 -18.70
C THR A 24 -16.36 10.63 -17.54
N PRO A 25 -15.71 11.31 -16.58
CA PRO A 25 -16.39 12.15 -15.59
C PRO A 25 -16.86 13.49 -16.20
N LYS A 26 -17.80 14.16 -15.54
CA LYS A 26 -18.31 15.50 -15.88
C LYS A 26 -17.67 16.56 -14.97
N ASP A 27 -17.65 17.81 -15.41
CA ASP A 27 -17.07 18.92 -14.63
C ASP A 27 -17.71 19.10 -13.24
N ILE A 28 -19.02 18.83 -13.13
CA ILE A 28 -19.75 18.89 -11.86
C ILE A 28 -19.31 17.82 -10.86
N ASP A 29 -18.78 16.68 -11.34
CA ASP A 29 -18.35 15.56 -10.48
C ASP A 29 -17.16 15.96 -9.61
N CYS A 30 -16.29 16.84 -10.12
CA CYS A 30 -15.18 17.41 -9.35
C CYS A 30 -15.69 18.21 -8.14
N ILE A 31 -16.71 19.05 -8.36
CA ILE A 31 -17.31 19.88 -7.32
C ILE A 31 -17.98 18.99 -6.25
N HIS A 32 -18.69 17.94 -6.68
CA HIS A 32 -19.31 16.99 -5.75
C HIS A 32 -18.28 16.18 -4.96
N THR A 33 -17.19 15.78 -5.60
CA THR A 33 -16.10 15.07 -4.92
C THR A 33 -15.49 15.92 -3.80
N GLN A 34 -15.26 17.22 -4.06
CA GLN A 34 -14.75 18.12 -3.02
C GLN A 34 -15.74 18.26 -1.86
N LYS A 35 -17.04 18.43 -2.14
CA LYS A 35 -18.07 18.49 -1.10
C LYS A 35 -18.13 17.22 -0.25
N LEU A 36 -17.95 16.05 -0.88
CA LEU A 36 -17.88 14.77 -0.18
C LEU A 36 -16.68 14.72 0.78
N VAL A 37 -15.49 15.13 0.32
CA VAL A 37 -14.28 15.18 1.16
C VAL A 37 -14.50 16.10 2.35
N GLU A 38 -15.04 17.30 2.15
CA GLU A 38 -15.33 18.23 3.26
C GLU A 38 -16.35 17.66 4.26
N ALA A 39 -17.39 16.98 3.79
CA ALA A 39 -18.38 16.34 4.65
C ALA A 39 -17.82 15.16 5.46
N MET A 40 -16.74 14.51 4.99
CA MET A 40 -16.10 13.38 5.68
C MET A 40 -15.11 13.81 6.77
N LYS A 41 -14.57 15.03 6.71
CA LYS A 41 -13.58 15.53 7.70
C LYS A 41 -14.09 15.48 9.15
N PRO A 42 -15.31 15.95 9.49
CA PRO A 42 -15.80 15.93 10.87
C PRO A 42 -15.94 14.52 11.43
N SER A 43 -16.15 13.52 10.56
CA SER A 43 -16.31 12.11 10.95
C SER A 43 -14.98 11.40 11.22
N GLY A 44 -13.83 12.06 11.06
CA GLY A 44 -12.52 11.49 11.38
C GLY A 44 -12.13 10.27 10.53
N VAL A 45 -12.69 10.18 9.32
CA VAL A 45 -12.49 9.01 8.43
C VAL A 45 -11.09 8.98 7.84
N LEU A 46 -10.49 10.16 7.63
CA LEU A 46 -9.12 10.31 7.14
C LEU A 46 -8.16 10.44 8.32
N GLU A 47 -7.05 9.72 8.26
CA GLU A 47 -5.97 9.81 9.25
C GLU A 47 -5.15 11.09 9.07
N ASP A 48 -4.61 11.62 10.18
CA ASP A 48 -3.71 12.78 10.13
C ASP A 48 -2.29 12.36 9.74
N GLU A 49 -1.52 13.28 9.16
CA GLU A 49 -0.13 13.02 8.76
C GLU A 49 0.75 12.59 9.94
N GLU A 50 0.51 13.14 11.14
CA GLU A 50 1.22 12.76 12.35
C GLU A 50 0.96 11.31 12.76
N GLU A 51 -0.30 10.86 12.71
CA GLU A 51 -0.67 9.47 12.99
C GLU A 51 -0.05 8.53 11.96
N LEU A 52 -0.10 8.89 10.67
CA LEU A 52 0.53 8.12 9.60
C LEU A 52 2.05 7.99 9.81
N ASN A 53 2.73 9.07 10.16
CA ASN A 53 4.16 9.06 10.45
C ASN A 53 4.49 8.20 11.67
N HIS A 54 3.70 8.32 12.74
CA HIS A 54 3.84 7.47 13.92
C HIS A 54 3.70 5.99 13.53
N ARG A 55 2.74 5.66 12.67
CA ARG A 55 2.53 4.30 12.19
C ARG A 55 3.72 3.74 11.41
N LEU A 56 4.33 4.55 10.54
CA LEU A 56 5.52 4.17 9.79
C LEU A 56 6.72 3.88 10.72
N VAL A 57 6.90 4.69 11.77
CA VAL A 57 7.95 4.47 12.78
C VAL A 57 7.73 3.15 13.52
N VAL A 58 6.49 2.85 13.92
CA VAL A 58 6.15 1.58 14.59
C VAL A 58 6.42 0.38 13.66
N LEU A 59 6.06 0.46 12.38
CA LEU A 59 6.36 -0.59 11.40
C LEU A 59 7.87 -0.80 11.23
N GLY A 60 8.66 0.28 11.21
CA GLY A 60 10.12 0.18 11.17
C GLY A 60 10.68 -0.56 12.38
N LYS A 61 10.17 -0.26 13.59
CA LYS A 61 10.55 -0.98 14.82
C LYS A 61 10.16 -2.44 14.77
N LEU A 62 8.94 -2.75 14.30
CA LEU A 62 8.47 -4.13 14.17
C LEU A 62 9.32 -4.94 13.18
N ASN A 63 9.70 -4.33 12.05
CA ASN A 63 10.57 -4.98 11.08
C ASN A 63 11.93 -5.33 11.67
N ASN A 64 12.50 -4.44 12.49
CA ASN A 64 13.76 -4.69 13.17
C ASN A 64 13.65 -5.83 14.18
N LEU A 65 12.59 -5.85 14.99
CA LEU A 65 12.34 -6.94 15.96
C LEU A 65 12.17 -8.30 15.27
N VAL A 66 11.47 -8.34 14.14
CA VAL A 66 11.31 -9.57 13.36
C VAL A 66 12.66 -10.06 12.82
N ASN A 67 13.51 -9.16 12.33
CA ASN A 67 14.84 -9.53 11.85
C ASN A 67 15.75 -10.04 12.98
N GLU A 68 15.75 -9.36 14.12
CA GLU A 68 16.50 -9.78 15.30
C GLU A 68 16.07 -11.19 15.76
N TRP A 69 14.77 -11.42 15.89
CA TRP A 69 14.22 -12.73 16.22
C TRP A 69 14.60 -13.82 15.22
N ILE A 70 14.60 -13.51 13.92
CA ILE A 70 15.02 -14.43 12.87
C ILE A 70 16.51 -14.77 12.97
N SER A 71 17.36 -13.77 13.27
CA SER A 71 18.79 -13.98 13.50
C SER A 71 19.04 -14.86 14.72
N GLU A 72 18.36 -14.61 15.85
CA GLU A 72 18.46 -15.44 17.07
C GLU A 72 18.04 -16.90 16.79
N LEU A 73 16.95 -17.10 16.04
CA LEU A 73 16.51 -18.44 15.63
C LEU A 73 17.51 -19.14 14.71
N ALA A 74 18.20 -18.39 13.83
CA ALA A 74 19.21 -18.92 12.93
C ALA A 74 20.45 -19.40 13.71
N GLU A 75 20.88 -18.62 14.71
CA GLU A 75 21.97 -18.99 15.62
C GLU A 75 21.62 -20.22 16.46
N GLY A 76 20.43 -20.26 17.06
CA GLY A 76 19.96 -21.40 17.85
C GLY A 76 19.84 -22.71 17.06
N LYS A 77 19.67 -22.63 15.74
CA LYS A 77 19.65 -23.78 14.82
C LYS A 77 21.04 -24.19 14.30
N ASN A 78 22.12 -23.55 14.77
CA ASN A 78 23.50 -23.80 14.35
C ASN A 78 23.72 -23.63 12.83
N LEU A 79 23.06 -22.64 12.22
CA LEU A 79 23.35 -22.30 10.83
C LEU A 79 24.78 -21.76 10.69
N PRO A 80 25.46 -21.98 9.55
CA PRO A 80 26.78 -21.41 9.30
C PRO A 80 26.76 -19.89 9.48
N PRO A 81 27.81 -19.25 10.01
CA PRO A 81 27.86 -17.80 10.19
C PRO A 81 27.60 -17.01 8.89
N SER A 82 28.02 -17.57 7.75
CA SER A 82 27.74 -17.02 6.42
C SER A 82 26.24 -17.04 6.07
N ALA A 83 25.49 -18.03 6.56
CA ALA A 83 24.05 -18.13 6.37
C ALA A 83 23.30 -17.19 7.34
N VAL A 84 23.70 -17.12 8.61
CA VAL A 84 23.06 -16.24 9.62
C VAL A 84 23.06 -14.77 9.18
N VAL A 85 24.18 -14.28 8.65
CA VAL A 85 24.30 -12.90 8.12
C VAL A 85 23.41 -12.65 6.90
N SER A 86 23.04 -13.71 6.18
CA SER A 86 22.20 -13.62 4.97
C SER A 86 20.70 -13.79 5.23
N VAL A 87 20.31 -14.25 6.43
CA VAL A 87 18.89 -14.43 6.76
C VAL A 87 18.28 -13.08 7.16
N SER A 88 17.30 -12.62 6.39
CA SER A 88 16.47 -11.47 6.73
C SER A 88 15.00 -11.86 6.58
N GLY A 89 14.17 -11.35 7.48
CA GLY A 89 12.73 -11.29 7.31
C GLY A 89 12.30 -10.01 6.61
N LYS A 90 11.02 -9.96 6.25
CA LYS A 90 10.37 -8.74 5.80
C LYS A 90 8.92 -8.78 6.25
N ILE A 91 8.48 -7.73 6.92
CA ILE A 91 7.07 -7.56 7.23
C ILE A 91 6.34 -7.00 6.02
N PHE A 92 5.12 -7.47 5.81
CA PHE A 92 4.19 -6.93 4.84
C PHE A 92 2.93 -6.50 5.57
N THR A 93 2.44 -5.33 5.23
CA THR A 93 1.11 -4.90 5.65
C THR A 93 0.09 -5.41 4.63
N PHE A 94 -1.18 -5.50 5.02
CA PHE A 94 -2.27 -5.88 4.14
C PHE A 94 -3.54 -5.07 4.45
N ALA A 95 -4.60 -5.34 3.69
CA ALA A 95 -5.94 -4.81 3.89
C ALA A 95 -6.01 -3.27 3.86
N SER A 96 -6.88 -2.68 4.68
CA SER A 96 -7.19 -1.24 4.67
C SER A 96 -5.97 -0.34 4.81
N TYR A 97 -4.93 -0.80 5.53
CA TYR A 97 -3.72 -0.02 5.72
C TYR A 97 -2.92 0.11 4.42
N CYS A 98 -2.71 -0.98 3.69
CA CYS A 98 -2.06 -0.92 2.36
C CYS A 98 -2.89 -0.18 1.33
N LEU A 99 -4.21 -0.22 1.46
CA LEU A 99 -5.12 0.48 0.57
C LEU A 99 -5.22 1.99 0.89
N GLY A 100 -4.66 2.45 2.02
CA GLY A 100 -4.72 3.85 2.44
C GLY A 100 -6.12 4.32 2.84
N VAL A 101 -7.00 3.40 3.23
CA VAL A 101 -8.41 3.67 3.60
C VAL A 101 -8.70 3.36 5.07
N HIS A 102 -7.67 3.20 5.89
CA HIS A 102 -7.84 3.02 7.32
C HIS A 102 -8.24 4.33 8.00
N THR A 103 -9.15 4.22 8.96
CA THR A 103 -9.64 5.35 9.75
C THR A 103 -8.80 5.53 11.02
N LYS A 104 -8.89 6.71 11.64
CA LYS A 104 -8.28 6.97 12.95
C LYS A 104 -8.65 5.90 13.97
N GLY A 105 -7.69 5.52 14.80
CA GLY A 105 -7.87 4.54 15.88
C GLY A 105 -8.04 3.07 15.47
N ARG A 106 -8.00 2.70 14.18
CA ARG A 106 -7.98 1.28 13.78
C ARG A 106 -6.59 0.66 13.87
N THR A 107 -6.52 -0.50 14.52
CA THR A 107 -5.31 -1.33 14.71
C THR A 107 -4.70 -1.77 13.38
N PHE A 108 -3.38 -1.89 13.33
CA PHE A 108 -2.68 -2.62 12.27
C PHE A 108 -3.12 -4.08 12.28
N ILE A 109 -3.59 -4.58 11.14
CA ILE A 109 -3.74 -6.01 10.95
C ILE A 109 -2.47 -6.46 10.22
N VAL A 110 -1.46 -6.83 11.00
CA VAL A 110 -0.29 -7.59 10.54
C VAL A 110 -0.56 -9.05 10.92
N TRP A 111 -0.61 -9.93 9.91
CA TRP A 111 -0.60 -11.38 10.07
C TRP A 111 0.78 -11.88 9.68
#